data_AF-A0A0Q4LHK4-F1
#
_entry.id   AF-A0A0Q4LHK4-F1
#
_cell.length_a   1.000
_cell.length_b   1.000
_cell.length_c   1.000
_cell.angle_alpha   90.00
_cell.angle_beta   90.00
_cell.angle_gamma   90.00
#
_symmetry.space_group_name_H-M   'P 1'
#
loop_
_entity.id
_entity.type
_entity.pdbx_description
1 polymer ?
#
loop_
_entity_poly.entity_id
_entity_poly.type
_entity_poly.pdbx_seq_one_letter_code
_entity_poly.pdbx_strand_id
1 'polypeptide(L)'
;MAYDERALRGVGGWLALLIVLLGILSPLRTVFEAINLWSLEPGQLGEDTDILPFQLVETAVILVKLAGSFYIAWRLYAVHRPETVRIAVRGLWLLTIVLSLVEIILVTIVTGMSIGALLGRSILILAQGVIFAGLWTAYLLRSRRVANTYTPDYDSADVFA
;
A
#
# COMPACT_ATOMS: atom_id res chain seq x y z
N MET A 1 36.66 12.12 3.46
CA MET A 1 35.73 12.38 4.58
C MET A 1 34.94 11.11 4.81
N ALA A 2 35.20 10.40 5.91
CA ALA A 2 34.29 9.34 6.34
C ALA A 2 33.03 10.03 6.87
N TYR A 3 31.89 9.83 6.21
CA TYR A 3 30.62 10.30 6.75
C TYR A 3 30.36 9.53 8.05
N ASP A 4 30.04 10.24 9.13
CA ASP A 4 29.61 9.61 10.36
C ASP A 4 28.24 8.96 10.11
N GLU A 5 28.25 7.68 9.76
CA GLU A 5 27.05 6.93 9.39
C GLU A 5 26.05 6.81 10.55
N ARG A 6 26.50 7.02 11.80
CA ARG A 6 25.65 7.05 12.99
C ARG A 6 24.76 8.29 13.04
N ALA A 7 25.10 9.35 12.30
CA ALA A 7 24.35 10.59 12.25
C ALA A 7 23.10 10.55 11.34
N LEU A 8 22.93 9.50 10.52
CA LEU A 8 21.79 9.37 9.60
C LEU A 8 20.54 8.86 10.34
N ARG A 9 19.95 9.70 11.20
CA ARG A 9 18.69 9.44 11.91
C ARG A 9 17.55 10.31 11.34
N GLY A 10 16.33 9.79 11.39
CA GLY A 10 15.10 10.49 11.03
C GLY A 10 14.54 10.17 9.64
N VAL A 11 13.41 10.81 9.34
CA VAL A 11 12.65 10.62 8.09
C VAL A 11 13.24 11.51 7.00
N GLY A 12 13.95 10.89 6.04
CA GLY A 12 14.57 11.61 4.92
C GLY A 12 14.93 10.70 3.75
N GLY A 13 15.28 11.30 2.61
CA GLY A 13 15.65 10.57 1.39
C GLY A 13 14.53 9.63 0.91
N TRP A 14 14.91 8.38 0.60
CA TRP A 14 13.98 7.35 0.12
C TRP A 14 12.83 7.03 1.09
N LEU A 15 13.03 7.19 2.41
CA LEU A 15 11.98 6.96 3.39
C LEU A 15 10.91 8.08 3.35
N ALA A 16 11.35 9.33 3.20
CA ALA A 16 10.43 10.46 3.03
C ALA A 16 9.65 10.32 1.72
N LEU A 17 10.31 9.88 0.64
CA LEU A 17 9.65 9.57 -0.63
C LEU A 17 8.55 8.52 -0.42
N LEU A 18 8.83 7.41 0.25
CA LEU A 18 7.82 6.38 0.54
C LEU A 18 6.61 6.95 1.27
N ILE A 19 6.83 7.79 2.28
CA ILE A 19 5.75 8.40 3.06
C ILE A 19 4.90 9.32 2.18
N VAL A 20 5.51 10.12 1.29
CA VAL A 20 4.77 10.96 0.34
C VAL A 20 3.99 10.10 -0.67
N LEU A 21 4.58 9.02 -1.17
CA LEU A 21 3.90 8.10 -2.08
C LEU A 21 2.67 7.47 -1.42
N LEU A 22 2.79 7.00 -0.17
CA LEU A 22 1.69 6.34 0.56
C LEU A 22 0.66 7.32 1.13
N GLY A 23 1.10 8.49 1.58
CA GLY A 23 0.26 9.46 2.29
C GLY A 23 -0.36 10.52 1.39
N ILE A 24 0.15 10.72 0.18
CA ILE A 24 -0.35 11.78 -0.72
C ILE A 24 -0.69 11.20 -2.10
N LEU A 25 0.29 10.62 -2.80
CA LEU A 25 0.07 10.21 -4.19
C LEU A 25 -0.91 9.03 -4.30
N SER A 26 -0.80 8.02 -3.45
CA SER A 26 -1.72 6.88 -3.44
C SER A 26 -3.15 7.33 -3.10
N PRO A 27 -3.40 8.09 -2.02
CA PRO A 27 -4.73 8.61 -1.75
C PRO A 27 -5.32 9.44 -2.88
N LEU A 28 -4.51 10.32 -3.47
CA LEU A 28 -4.95 11.17 -4.58
C LEU A 28 -5.40 10.31 -5.78
N ARG A 29 -4.60 9.31 -6.14
CA ARG A 29 -4.96 8.35 -7.20
C ARG A 29 -6.26 7.62 -6.86
N THR A 30 -6.40 7.12 -5.62
CA THR A 30 -7.59 6.39 -5.17
C THR A 30 -8.85 7.27 -5.17
N VAL A 31 -8.73 8.58 -4.89
CA VAL A 31 -9.84 9.53 -5.02
C VAL A 31 -10.24 9.71 -6.49
N PHE A 32 -9.28 9.82 -7.42
CA PHE A 32 -9.61 9.88 -8.85
C PHE A 32 -10.29 8.60 -9.35
N GLU A 33 -9.84 7.43 -8.88
CA GLU A 33 -10.51 6.15 -9.16
C GLU A 33 -11.96 6.16 -8.65
N ALA A 34 -12.20 6.67 -7.44
CA ALA A 34 -13.56 6.81 -6.89
C ALA A 34 -14.43 7.77 -7.72
N ILE A 35 -13.90 8.92 -8.15
CA ILE A 35 -14.64 9.87 -9.00
C ILE A 35 -15.04 9.19 -10.32
N ASN A 36 -14.09 8.50 -10.96
CA ASN A 36 -14.33 7.81 -12.22
C ASN A 36 -15.38 6.68 -12.06
N LEU A 37 -15.33 5.93 -10.96
CA LEU A 37 -16.28 4.88 -10.62
C LEU A 37 -17.72 5.41 -10.54
N TRP A 38 -17.92 6.57 -9.90
CA TRP A 38 -19.24 7.20 -9.76
C TRP A 38 -19.71 7.94 -11.02
N SER A 39 -18.81 8.14 -12.00
CA SER A 39 -19.15 8.67 -13.32
C SER A 39 -19.52 7.60 -14.35
N LEU A 40 -19.50 6.31 -13.97
CA LEU A 40 -19.84 5.21 -14.87
C LEU A 40 -21.32 5.26 -15.28
N GLU A 41 -21.58 5.08 -16.57
CA GLU A 41 -22.93 5.06 -17.13
C GLU A 41 -23.51 3.63 -17.20
N PRO A 42 -24.85 3.46 -17.07
CA PRO A 42 -25.57 2.22 -17.37
C PRO A 42 -25.12 1.58 -18.68
N GLY A 43 -24.65 0.32 -18.63
CA GLY A 43 -24.21 -0.45 -19.80
C GLY A 43 -22.70 -0.57 -19.98
N GLN A 44 -21.87 0.21 -19.27
CA GLN A 44 -20.40 0.10 -19.37
C GLN A 44 -19.84 -1.19 -18.74
N LEU A 45 -20.60 -1.82 -17.84
CA LEU A 45 -20.25 -3.10 -17.17
C LEU A 45 -20.95 -4.32 -17.81
N GLY A 46 -21.64 -4.13 -18.94
CA GLY A 46 -22.53 -5.11 -19.57
C GLY A 46 -24.00 -4.85 -19.25
N GLU A 47 -24.89 -5.27 -20.15
CA GLU A 47 -26.34 -4.98 -20.09
C GLU A 47 -27.02 -5.59 -18.85
N ASP A 48 -26.47 -6.69 -18.31
CA ASP A 48 -27.06 -7.42 -17.18
C ASP A 48 -26.43 -7.05 -15.82
N THR A 49 -25.37 -6.22 -15.78
CA THR A 49 -24.65 -5.92 -14.55
C THR A 49 -25.25 -4.70 -13.86
N ASP A 50 -25.83 -4.90 -12.67
CA ASP A 50 -26.25 -3.79 -11.82
C ASP A 50 -25.02 -3.00 -11.33
N ILE A 51 -25.03 -1.70 -11.62
CA ILE A 51 -23.91 -0.78 -11.33
C ILE A 51 -23.86 -0.43 -9.85
N LEU A 52 -25.00 -0.30 -9.19
CA LEU A 52 -25.05 0.19 -7.82
C LEU A 52 -24.33 -0.76 -6.83
N PRO A 53 -24.57 -2.09 -6.86
CA PRO A 53 -23.86 -3.02 -5.99
C PRO A 53 -22.34 -3.01 -6.24
N PHE A 54 -21.93 -2.90 -7.50
CA PHE A 54 -20.52 -2.78 -7.88
C PHE A 54 -19.88 -1.51 -7.29
N GLN A 55 -20.52 -0.35 -7.47
CA GLN A 55 -20.03 0.93 -6.94
C GLN A 55 -19.91 0.91 -5.41
N LEU A 56 -20.85 0.28 -4.71
CA LEU A 56 -20.81 0.17 -3.24
C LEU A 56 -19.63 -0.69 -2.76
N VAL A 57 -19.39 -1.84 -3.40
CA VAL A 57 -18.25 -2.72 -3.09
C VAL A 57 -16.93 -2.00 -3.34
N GLU A 58 -16.76 -1.42 -4.52
CA GLU A 58 -15.55 -0.69 -4.91
C GLU A 58 -15.28 0.50 -3.98
N THR A 59 -16.32 1.29 -3.67
CA THR A 59 -16.22 2.41 -2.73
C THR A 59 -15.77 1.93 -1.34
N ALA A 60 -16.31 0.82 -0.84
CA ALA A 60 -15.89 0.26 0.44
C ALA A 60 -14.41 -0.16 0.43
N VAL A 61 -13.94 -0.82 -0.63
CA VAL A 61 -12.53 -1.21 -0.80
C VAL A 61 -11.62 0.02 -0.88
N ILE A 62 -12.02 1.04 -1.64
CA ILE A 62 -11.32 2.34 -1.77
C ILE A 62 -11.15 3.00 -0.39
N LEU A 63 -12.21 3.05 0.43
CA LEU A 63 -12.13 3.63 1.78
C LEU A 63 -11.16 2.86 2.69
N VAL A 64 -11.15 1.53 2.62
CA VAL A 64 -10.19 0.70 3.36
C VAL A 64 -8.75 0.94 2.88
N LYS A 65 -8.53 1.04 1.56
CA LYS A 65 -7.22 1.36 0.97
C LYS A 65 -6.71 2.73 1.45
N LEU A 66 -7.57 3.76 1.43
CA LEU A 66 -7.26 5.10 1.92
C LEU A 66 -6.88 5.10 3.40
N ALA A 67 -7.74 4.51 4.24
CA ALA A 67 -7.49 4.46 5.68
C ALA A 67 -6.18 3.72 6.00
N GLY A 68 -5.95 2.58 5.33
CA GLY A 68 -4.74 1.80 5.50
C GLY A 68 -3.47 2.53 5.02
N SER A 69 -3.52 3.22 3.87
CA SER A 69 -2.35 3.93 3.34
C SER A 69 -1.98 5.12 4.23
N PHE A 70 -2.97 5.90 4.69
CA PHE A 70 -2.76 6.99 5.65
C PHE A 70 -2.22 6.45 6.98
N TYR A 71 -2.77 5.36 7.49
CA TYR A 71 -2.30 4.75 8.73
C TYR A 71 -0.82 4.33 8.64
N ILE A 72 -0.41 3.68 7.56
CA ILE A 72 0.99 3.27 7.36
C ILE A 72 1.89 4.50 7.23
N ALA A 73 1.49 5.49 6.42
CA ALA A 73 2.27 6.71 6.20
C ALA A 73 2.45 7.50 7.50
N TRP A 74 1.37 7.71 8.27
CA TRP A 74 1.39 8.34 9.57
C TRP A 74 2.30 7.58 10.54
N ARG A 75 2.17 6.26 10.60
CA ARG A 75 2.96 5.44 11.52
C ARG A 75 4.44 5.50 11.19
N LEU A 76 4.81 5.43 9.90
CA LEU A 76 6.18 5.61 9.45
C LEU A 76 6.72 7.00 9.81
N TYR A 77 5.92 8.04 9.67
CA TYR A 77 6.35 9.41 9.97
C TYR A 77 6.46 9.70 11.48
N ALA A 78 5.49 9.27 12.27
CA ALA A 78 5.34 9.69 13.67
C ALA A 78 5.87 8.67 14.68
N VAL A 79 5.82 7.36 14.37
CA VAL A 79 6.09 6.28 15.35
C VAL A 79 7.41 5.58 15.02
N HIS A 80 8.48 6.03 15.68
CA HIS A 80 9.85 5.57 15.49
C HIS A 80 10.19 4.33 16.32
N ARG A 81 9.43 3.23 16.12
CA ARG A 81 9.65 1.94 16.80
C ARG A 81 9.94 0.80 15.81
N PRO A 82 10.64 -0.27 16.20
CA PRO A 82 10.98 -1.34 15.27
C PRO A 82 9.75 -2.10 14.75
N GLU A 83 8.65 -2.13 15.51
CA GLU A 83 7.39 -2.74 15.07
C GLU A 83 6.77 -1.97 13.90
N THR A 84 7.04 -0.67 13.77
CA THR A 84 6.52 0.16 12.67
C THR A 84 7.00 -0.36 11.33
N VAL A 85 8.26 -0.80 11.21
CA VAL A 85 8.80 -1.36 9.97
C VAL A 85 8.07 -2.66 9.60
N ARG A 86 7.87 -3.55 10.57
CA ARG A 86 7.15 -4.82 10.36
C ARG A 86 5.70 -4.58 9.94
N ILE A 87 5.05 -3.59 10.52
CA ILE A 87 3.67 -3.22 10.22
C ILE A 87 3.55 -2.55 8.87
N ALA A 88 4.50 -1.69 8.50
CA ALA A 88 4.56 -1.09 7.17
C ALA A 88 4.75 -2.16 6.08
N VAL A 89 5.65 -3.13 6.29
CA VAL A 89 5.84 -4.25 5.34
C VAL A 89 4.54 -5.05 5.20
N ARG A 90 3.93 -5.49 6.31
CA ARG A 90 2.66 -6.23 6.26
C ARG A 90 1.55 -5.42 5.59
N GLY A 91 1.49 -4.13 5.91
CA GLY A 91 0.53 -3.18 5.34
C GLY A 91 0.69 -3.02 3.84
N LEU A 92 1.92 -2.92 3.32
CA LEU A 92 2.17 -2.85 1.87
C LEU A 92 1.59 -4.07 1.15
N TRP A 93 1.86 -5.28 1.63
CA TRP A 93 1.34 -6.52 1.04
C TRP A 93 -0.18 -6.66 1.19
N LEU A 94 -0.72 -6.23 2.34
CA LEU A 94 -2.15 -6.21 2.58
C LEU A 94 -2.86 -5.30 1.58
N LEU A 95 -2.35 -4.07 1.41
CA LEU A 95 -2.96 -3.06 0.54
C LEU A 95 -2.86 -3.41 -0.95
N THR A 96 -1.77 -4.06 -1.40
CA THR A 96 -1.57 -4.35 -2.82
C THR A 96 -2.13 -5.71 -3.26
N ILE A 97 -1.92 -6.77 -2.47
CA ILE A 97 -2.30 -8.13 -2.89
C ILE A 97 -3.58 -8.56 -2.23
N VAL A 98 -3.63 -8.50 -0.90
CA VAL A 98 -4.77 -9.05 -0.16
C VAL A 98 -6.05 -8.29 -0.50
N LEU A 99 -6.02 -6.95 -0.46
CA LEU A 99 -7.20 -6.15 -0.79
C LEU A 99 -7.62 -6.32 -2.25
N SER A 100 -6.70 -6.42 -3.20
CA SER A 100 -7.06 -6.64 -4.61
C SER A 100 -7.67 -8.02 -4.86
N LEU A 101 -7.22 -9.06 -4.15
CA LEU A 101 -7.86 -10.38 -4.23
C LEU A 101 -9.25 -10.37 -3.58
N VAL A 102 -9.39 -9.72 -2.43
CA VAL A 102 -10.69 -9.54 -1.75
C VAL A 102 -11.67 -8.77 -2.65
N GLU A 103 -11.21 -7.70 -3.30
CA GLU A 103 -11.99 -6.91 -4.26
C GLU A 103 -12.51 -7.79 -5.41
N ILE A 104 -11.64 -8.56 -6.06
CA ILE A 104 -12.04 -9.48 -7.14
C ILE A 104 -13.10 -10.47 -6.66
N ILE A 105 -12.92 -11.06 -5.46
CA ILE A 105 -13.87 -12.01 -4.90
C ILE A 105 -15.22 -11.34 -4.62
N LEU A 106 -15.22 -10.16 -3.98
CA LEU A 106 -16.45 -9.42 -3.65
C LEU A 106 -17.19 -9.00 -4.91
N VAL A 107 -16.49 -8.47 -5.90
CA VAL A 107 -17.07 -8.08 -7.19
C VAL A 107 -17.66 -9.30 -7.90
N THR A 108 -16.95 -10.44 -7.97
CA THR A 108 -17.50 -11.68 -8.54
C THR A 108 -18.80 -12.10 -7.83
N ILE A 109 -18.82 -12.10 -6.49
CA ILE A 109 -20.00 -12.53 -5.72
C ILE A 109 -21.20 -11.60 -5.97
N VAL A 110 -20.96 -10.29 -6.02
CA VAL A 110 -22.02 -9.27 -6.08
C VAL A 110 -22.55 -9.05 -7.49
N THR A 111 -21.67 -9.13 -8.50
CA THR A 111 -22.02 -8.83 -9.91
C THR A 111 -22.20 -10.07 -10.77
N GLY A 112 -21.77 -11.24 -10.30
CA GLY A 112 -21.73 -12.46 -11.10
C GLY A 112 -20.61 -12.51 -12.15
N MET A 113 -19.76 -11.47 -12.23
CA MET A 113 -18.64 -11.44 -13.20
C MET A 113 -17.64 -12.56 -12.94
N SER A 114 -17.21 -13.25 -14.00
CA SER A 114 -16.23 -14.33 -13.89
C SER A 114 -14.88 -13.84 -13.36
N ILE A 115 -14.30 -14.59 -12.43
CA ILE A 115 -12.96 -14.29 -11.86
C ILE A 115 -11.90 -14.17 -12.97
N GLY A 116 -11.98 -15.00 -14.02
CA GLY A 116 -11.05 -14.95 -15.14
C GLY A 116 -11.09 -13.62 -15.90
N ALA A 117 -12.27 -13.04 -16.11
CA ALA A 117 -12.41 -11.74 -16.76
C ALA A 117 -11.84 -10.60 -15.90
N LEU A 118 -12.09 -10.64 -14.59
CA LEU A 118 -11.57 -9.65 -13.65
C LEU A 118 -10.04 -9.75 -13.52
N LEU A 119 -9.51 -10.96 -13.36
CA LEU A 119 -8.06 -11.19 -13.30
C LEU A 119 -7.35 -10.75 -14.58
N GLY A 120 -7.93 -11.02 -15.76
CA GLY A 120 -7.35 -10.61 -17.04
C GLY A 120 -7.14 -9.10 -17.14
N ARG A 121 -8.08 -8.31 -16.59
CA ARG A 121 -7.98 -6.84 -16.54
C ARG A 121 -7.01 -6.36 -15.44
N SER A 122 -6.95 -7.07 -14.32
CA SER A 122 -6.19 -6.64 -13.14
C SER A 122 -4.76 -7.18 -13.05
N ILE A 123 -4.37 -8.13 -13.91
CA ILE A 123 -3.06 -8.82 -13.79
C ILE A 123 -1.86 -7.88 -13.83
N LEU A 124 -1.90 -6.86 -14.70
CA LEU A 124 -0.83 -5.86 -14.79
C LEU A 124 -0.75 -5.00 -13.53
N ILE A 125 -1.90 -4.63 -12.97
CA ILE A 125 -1.99 -3.83 -11.72
C ILE A 125 -1.46 -4.65 -10.54
N LEU A 126 -1.84 -5.93 -10.45
CA LEU A 126 -1.33 -6.86 -9.44
C LEU A 126 0.18 -7.02 -9.55
N ALA A 127 0.72 -7.22 -10.76
CA ALA A 127 2.15 -7.34 -10.99
C ALA A 127 2.91 -6.07 -10.57
N GLN A 128 2.39 -4.88 -10.91
CA GLN A 128 2.94 -3.61 -10.44
C GLN A 128 2.91 -3.50 -8.91
N GLY A 129 1.80 -3.91 -8.28
CA GLY A 129 1.65 -3.96 -6.83
C GLY A 129 2.67 -4.87 -6.15
N VAL A 130 2.95 -6.06 -6.71
CA VAL A 130 3.99 -6.98 -6.23
C VAL A 130 5.37 -6.35 -6.33
N ILE A 131 5.72 -5.77 -7.48
CA ILE A 131 7.03 -5.15 -7.70
C ILE A 131 7.22 -3.99 -6.72
N PHE A 132 6.21 -3.14 -6.57
CA PHE A 132 6.22 -2.01 -5.65
C PHE A 132 6.39 -2.48 -4.18
N ALA A 133 5.54 -3.42 -3.72
CA ALA A 133 5.62 -3.94 -2.36
C ALA A 133 6.96 -4.65 -2.10
N GLY A 134 7.48 -5.40 -3.07
CA GLY A 134 8.77 -6.09 -2.97
C GLY A 134 9.95 -5.11 -2.87
N LEU A 135 9.99 -4.09 -3.72
CA LEU A 135 11.05 -3.08 -3.71
C LEU A 135 11.10 -2.32 -2.38
N TRP A 136 9.94 -1.89 -1.89
CA TRP A 136 9.86 -1.18 -0.62
C TRP A 136 10.08 -2.09 0.59
N THR A 137 9.67 -3.35 0.53
CA THR A 137 10.01 -4.35 1.56
C THR A 137 11.52 -4.54 1.65
N ALA A 138 12.19 -4.72 0.52
CA ALA A 138 13.65 -4.86 0.48
C ALA A 138 14.34 -3.60 1.02
N TYR A 139 13.87 -2.41 0.64
CA TYR A 139 14.38 -1.14 1.16
C TYR A 139 14.20 -1.02 2.68
N LEU A 140 12.99 -1.25 3.20
CA LEU A 140 12.66 -1.11 4.62
C LEU A 140 13.46 -2.08 5.51
N LEU A 141 13.73 -3.29 5.02
CA LEU A 141 14.45 -4.31 5.80
C LEU A 141 15.97 -4.20 5.70
N ARG A 142 16.53 -3.67 4.59
CA ARG A 142 17.99 -3.62 4.38
C ARG A 142 18.60 -2.22 4.54
N SER A 143 17.82 -1.16 4.53
CA SER A 143 18.36 0.20 4.59
C SER A 143 18.92 0.52 5.98
N ARG A 144 20.22 0.86 6.04
CA ARG A 144 20.88 1.36 7.26
C ARG A 144 20.17 2.58 7.87
N ARG A 145 19.68 3.50 7.03
CA ARG A 145 18.92 4.67 7.49
C ARG A 145 17.64 4.25 8.22
N VAL A 146 16.89 3.29 7.67
CA VAL A 146 15.65 2.80 8.31
C VAL A 146 16.00 2.10 9.63
N ALA A 147 17.04 1.26 9.66
CA ALA A 147 17.52 0.65 10.90
C ALA A 147 17.88 1.70 11.96
N ASN A 148 18.67 2.72 11.61
CA ASN A 148 19.06 3.81 12.51
C ASN A 148 17.87 4.65 13.01
N THR A 149 16.84 4.82 12.17
CA THR A 149 15.65 5.62 12.49
C THR A 149 14.65 4.89 13.39
N TYR A 150 14.48 3.57 13.23
CA TYR A 150 13.48 2.79 13.98
C TYR A 150 14.07 1.85 15.04
N THR A 151 15.39 1.67 15.08
CA THR A 151 16.09 0.84 16.07
C THR A 151 17.30 1.61 16.63
N PRO A 152 17.07 2.75 17.32
CA PRO A 152 18.16 3.63 17.77
C PRO A 152 19.08 3.00 18.81
N ASP A 153 18.62 1.97 19.52
CA ASP A 153 19.33 1.30 20.62
C ASP A 153 20.17 0.09 20.17
N TYR A 154 20.20 -0.23 18.87
CA TYR A 154 21.06 -1.29 18.33
C TYR A 154 22.51 -0.80 18.15
N ASP A 155 23.07 -0.14 19.17
CA ASP A 155 24.47 0.28 19.21
C ASP A 155 25.28 -0.69 20.11
N SER A 156 25.94 -1.64 19.42
CA SER A 156 27.26 -2.24 19.73
C SER A 156 27.57 -3.00 21.04
N ALA A 157 26.65 -3.25 21.98
CA ALA A 157 26.93 -4.09 23.16
C ALA A 157 26.59 -5.59 23.01
N ASP A 158 25.49 -5.93 22.31
CA ASP A 158 24.92 -7.28 22.35
C ASP A 158 25.32 -8.21 21.19
N VAL A 159 26.29 -7.80 20.36
CA VAL A 159 26.81 -8.67 19.28
C VAL A 159 28.00 -9.52 19.75
N PHE A 160 28.52 -9.26 20.96
CA PHE A 160 29.60 -10.04 21.58
C PHE A 160 29.24 -10.61 22.96
N ALA A 161 27.95 -10.66 23.31
CA ALA A 161 27.44 -11.29 24.53
C ALA A 161 26.72 -12.61 24.24
#